data_AF-A0A1F4N537-F1
#
_entry.id   AF-A0A1F4N537-F1
#
_cell.length_a   1.000
_cell.length_b   1.000
_cell.length_c   1.000
_cell.angle_alpha   90.00
_cell.angle_beta   90.00
_cell.angle_gamma   90.00
#
_symmetry.space_group_name_H-M   'P 1'
#
loop_
_entity.id
_entity.type
_entity.pdbx_description
1 polymer ?
#
loop_
_entity_poly.entity_id
_entity_poly.type
_entity_poly.pdbx_seq_one_letter_code
_entity_poly.pdbx_strand_id
1 'polypeptide(L)'
;MAQAADFNLSGGSLLGETTATATFSSGGIGLNITANSGGSALDVVLLSNGVGVKNSALDLPGIGNNEFLTLTFSQAVNLTSLRLAEWDIPDRATLSWAGGSVNLVGDGIVSTDTENLSNVVGTVFKLQGTTGLSTFRLNGLTAVAAVPEPSTYALMGLGLVGIAAVRRRRAR
;
A
#
# COMPACT_ATOMS: atom_id res chain seq x y z
N MET A 1 -7.19 14.50 14.97
CA MET A 1 -6.08 13.54 14.76
C MET A 1 -6.55 12.57 13.69
N ALA A 2 -5.74 12.28 12.67
CA ALA A 2 -6.12 11.26 11.69
C ALA A 2 -6.12 9.88 12.35
N GLN A 3 -7.22 9.14 12.23
CA GLN A 3 -7.32 7.78 12.76
C GLN A 3 -6.55 6.82 11.85
N ALA A 4 -5.84 5.85 12.44
CA ALA A 4 -5.25 4.75 11.68
C ALA A 4 -6.37 3.83 11.16
N ALA A 5 -6.33 3.54 9.87
CA ALA A 5 -7.17 2.56 9.21
C ALA A 5 -6.40 1.24 9.10
N ASP A 6 -6.86 0.24 9.83
CA ASP A 6 -6.34 -1.12 9.73
C ASP A 6 -7.16 -1.90 8.71
N PHE A 7 -6.49 -2.34 7.65
CA PHE A 7 -7.07 -3.20 6.63
C PHE A 7 -6.71 -4.63 6.97
N ASN A 8 -7.71 -5.42 7.38
CA ASN A 8 -7.59 -6.86 7.45
C ASN A 8 -7.99 -7.46 6.09
N LEU A 9 -7.01 -8.06 5.42
CA LEU A 9 -7.21 -8.66 4.10
C LEU A 9 -7.25 -10.19 4.17
N SER A 10 -7.26 -10.74 5.39
CA SER A 10 -7.59 -12.13 5.67
C SER A 10 -9.12 -12.33 5.69
N GLY A 11 -9.56 -13.58 5.54
CA GLY A 11 -10.99 -13.94 5.57
C GLY A 11 -11.61 -14.28 4.21
N GLY A 12 -10.81 -14.44 3.16
CA GLY A 12 -11.26 -15.06 1.91
C GLY A 12 -11.53 -16.56 2.06
N SER A 13 -11.98 -17.19 0.97
CA SER A 13 -12.20 -18.64 0.94
C SER A 13 -10.90 -19.43 1.15
N LEU A 14 -10.97 -20.59 1.82
CA LEU A 14 -9.83 -21.50 1.93
C LEU A 14 -9.33 -21.96 0.56
N LEU A 15 -10.24 -22.07 -0.42
CA LEU A 15 -9.93 -22.49 -1.79
C LEU A 15 -9.55 -21.31 -2.71
N GLY A 16 -9.56 -20.09 -2.18
CA GLY A 16 -9.34 -18.86 -2.93
C GLY A 16 -10.57 -18.42 -3.72
N GLU A 17 -10.94 -17.15 -3.60
CA GLU A 17 -11.89 -16.48 -4.49
C GLU A 17 -11.13 -15.52 -5.41
N THR A 18 -11.38 -15.57 -6.72
CA THR A 18 -10.69 -14.72 -7.70
C THR A 18 -11.57 -13.56 -8.14
N THR A 19 -10.97 -12.37 -8.24
CA THR A 19 -11.60 -11.16 -8.75
C THR A 19 -10.59 -10.31 -9.52
N ALA A 20 -11.03 -9.56 -10.53
CA ALA A 20 -10.17 -8.59 -11.21
C ALA A 20 -9.76 -7.42 -10.28
N THR A 21 -10.59 -7.10 -9.29
CA THR A 21 -10.30 -6.06 -8.30
C THR A 21 -10.91 -6.43 -6.96
N ALA A 22 -10.09 -6.45 -5.92
CA ALA A 22 -10.56 -6.59 -4.55
C ALA A 22 -10.72 -5.20 -3.91
N THR A 23 -11.84 -4.98 -3.23
CA THR A 23 -12.16 -3.67 -2.64
C THR A 23 -12.39 -3.80 -1.15
N PHE A 24 -11.78 -2.89 -0.39
CA PHE A 24 -11.83 -2.87 1.07
C PHE A 24 -12.05 -1.43 1.55
N SER A 25 -12.57 -1.29 2.77
CA SER A 25 -12.66 0.01 3.42
C SER A 25 -12.40 -0.12 4.91
N SER A 26 -11.68 0.84 5.48
CA SER A 26 -11.39 0.92 6.92
C SER A 26 -11.13 2.36 7.30
N GLY A 27 -11.61 2.80 8.47
CA GLY A 27 -11.37 4.17 8.97
C GLY A 27 -11.80 5.29 8.00
N GLY A 28 -12.79 5.05 7.13
CA GLY A 28 -13.21 6.01 6.09
C GLY A 28 -12.29 6.09 4.86
N ILE A 29 -11.29 5.22 4.77
CA ILE A 29 -10.36 5.11 3.64
C ILE A 29 -10.77 3.90 2.79
N GLY A 30 -10.96 4.11 1.49
CA GLY A 30 -11.17 3.03 0.53
C GLY A 30 -9.83 2.52 -0.02
N LEU A 31 -9.76 1.22 -0.28
CA LEU A 31 -8.60 0.54 -0.87
C LEU A 31 -9.09 -0.38 -1.98
N ASN A 32 -8.56 -0.18 -3.19
CA ASN A 32 -8.73 -1.09 -4.32
C ASN A 32 -7.41 -1.78 -4.61
N ILE A 33 -7.45 -3.10 -4.77
CA ILE A 33 -6.30 -3.94 -5.07
C ILE A 33 -6.51 -4.57 -6.44
N THR A 34 -5.53 -4.43 -7.33
CA THR A 34 -5.46 -5.14 -8.61
C THR A 34 -4.17 -5.94 -8.71
N ALA A 35 -4.18 -7.01 -9.51
CA ALA A 35 -3.02 -7.86 -9.72
C ALA A 35 -2.48 -7.70 -11.14
N ASN A 36 -1.15 -7.75 -11.29
CA ASN A 36 -0.49 -7.61 -12.57
C ASN A 36 0.83 -8.41 -12.59
N SER A 37 1.29 -8.79 -13.80
CA SER A 37 2.62 -9.34 -14.02
C SER A 37 3.19 -8.85 -15.34
N GLY A 38 4.40 -8.28 -15.31
CA GLY A 38 5.10 -7.84 -16.54
C GLY A 38 4.30 -6.86 -17.44
N GLY A 39 3.33 -6.13 -16.89
CA GLY A 39 2.44 -5.22 -17.64
C GLY A 39 1.10 -5.82 -18.07
N SER A 40 0.87 -7.12 -17.85
CA SER A 40 -0.43 -7.77 -18.05
C SER A 40 -1.27 -7.72 -16.78
N ALA A 41 -2.59 -7.57 -16.92
CA ALA A 41 -3.52 -7.72 -15.79
C ALA A 41 -3.71 -9.20 -15.45
N LEU A 42 -3.78 -9.50 -14.16
CA LEU A 42 -4.05 -10.82 -13.60
C LEU A 42 -5.21 -10.74 -12.60
N ASP A 43 -5.67 -11.89 -12.12
CA ASP A 43 -6.69 -11.92 -11.08
C ASP A 43 -6.06 -11.78 -9.70
N VAL A 44 -6.75 -11.03 -8.85
CA VAL A 44 -6.50 -11.01 -7.41
C VAL A 44 -7.17 -12.24 -6.81
N VAL A 45 -6.45 -12.97 -5.97
CA VAL A 45 -7.01 -14.09 -5.22
C VAL A 45 -7.11 -13.75 -3.74
N LEU A 46 -8.30 -13.92 -3.19
CA LEU A 46 -8.64 -13.70 -1.78
C LEU A 46 -8.63 -15.03 -1.04
N LEU A 47 -7.71 -15.19 -0.09
CA LEU A 47 -7.56 -16.39 0.72
C LEU A 47 -7.85 -16.12 2.19
N SER A 48 -8.03 -17.20 2.93
CA SER A 48 -8.21 -17.14 4.39
C SER A 48 -7.07 -16.42 5.11
N ASN A 49 -5.83 -16.46 4.57
CA ASN A 49 -4.64 -15.85 5.16
C ASN A 49 -4.12 -14.62 4.39
N GLY A 50 -4.85 -14.07 3.42
CA GLY A 50 -4.47 -12.83 2.75
C GLY A 50 -4.79 -12.80 1.27
N VAL A 51 -4.21 -11.80 0.60
CA VAL A 51 -4.43 -11.50 -0.82
C VAL A 51 -3.17 -11.82 -1.62
N GLY A 52 -3.34 -12.54 -2.71
CA GLY A 52 -2.27 -12.88 -3.65
C GLY A 52 -2.65 -12.56 -5.09
N VAL A 53 -1.80 -12.99 -6.00
CA VAL A 53 -2.02 -13.00 -7.43
C VAL A 53 -2.36 -14.42 -7.86
N LYS A 54 -3.18 -14.55 -8.91
CA LYS A 54 -3.42 -15.83 -9.57
C LYS A 54 -3.35 -15.63 -11.08
N ASN A 55 -2.44 -16.35 -11.73
CA ASN A 55 -2.24 -16.27 -13.17
C ASN A 55 -2.90 -17.43 -13.95
N SER A 56 -3.24 -18.53 -13.28
CA SER A 56 -3.82 -19.74 -13.90
C SER A 56 -4.51 -20.63 -12.86
N ALA A 57 -5.31 -21.60 -13.33
CA ALA A 57 -6.07 -22.49 -12.46
C ALA A 57 -5.20 -23.41 -11.58
N LEU A 58 -3.99 -23.76 -12.04
CA LEU A 58 -3.04 -24.65 -11.37
C LEU A 58 -1.90 -23.91 -10.65
N ASP A 59 -1.87 -22.60 -10.75
CA ASP A 59 -0.84 -21.78 -10.12
C ASP A 59 -1.05 -21.69 -8.62
N LEU A 60 0.04 -21.60 -7.87
CA LEU A 60 -0.02 -21.45 -6.42
C LEU A 60 -0.46 -20.02 -6.11
N PRO A 61 -1.56 -19.81 -5.37
CA PRO A 61 -2.06 -18.48 -5.08
C PRO A 61 -1.07 -17.72 -4.19
N GLY A 62 -0.50 -16.62 -4.68
CA GLY A 62 0.54 -15.87 -4.00
C GLY A 62 1.08 -14.74 -4.86
N ILE A 63 2.02 -13.94 -4.34
CA ILE A 63 2.73 -12.92 -5.10
C ILE A 63 4.06 -13.53 -5.52
N GLY A 64 4.13 -13.97 -6.76
CA GLY A 64 5.30 -14.57 -7.38
C GLY A 64 6.33 -13.57 -7.91
N ASN A 65 7.35 -14.11 -8.58
CA ASN A 65 8.36 -13.31 -9.25
C ASN A 65 7.76 -12.44 -10.37
N ASN A 66 8.03 -11.14 -10.35
CA ASN A 66 7.48 -10.14 -11.28
C ASN A 66 5.96 -9.96 -11.23
N GLU A 67 5.28 -10.64 -10.32
CA GLU A 67 3.89 -10.40 -10.00
C GLU A 67 3.80 -9.29 -8.95
N PHE A 68 2.77 -8.47 -9.07
CA PHE A 68 2.58 -7.36 -8.14
C PHE A 68 1.12 -7.04 -7.90
N LEU A 69 0.85 -6.63 -6.66
CA LEU A 69 -0.39 -5.99 -6.28
C LEU A 69 -0.24 -4.48 -6.37
N THR A 70 -1.20 -3.84 -7.03
CA THR A 70 -1.34 -2.38 -7.04
C THR A 70 -2.43 -2.01 -6.04
N LEU A 71 -2.02 -1.30 -4.99
CA LEU A 71 -2.86 -0.81 -3.90
C LEU A 71 -3.21 0.65 -4.21
N THR A 72 -4.48 0.92 -4.51
CA THR A 72 -5.00 2.25 -4.81
C THR A 72 -5.91 2.72 -3.68
N PHE A 73 -5.48 3.73 -2.95
CA PHE A 73 -6.26 4.34 -1.88
C PHE A 73 -7.15 5.46 -2.42
N SER A 74 -8.32 5.65 -1.80
CA SER A 74 -9.26 6.71 -2.16
C SER A 74 -8.74 8.13 -1.87
N GLN A 75 -7.64 8.25 -1.13
CA GLN A 75 -6.98 9.50 -0.75
C GLN A 75 -5.50 9.25 -0.47
N ALA A 76 -4.70 10.31 -0.30
CA ALA A 76 -3.31 10.16 0.10
C ALA A 76 -3.24 9.58 1.53
N VAL A 77 -2.37 8.60 1.73
CA VAL A 77 -2.16 7.94 3.02
C VAL A 77 -0.67 7.84 3.34
N ASN A 78 -0.36 7.87 4.63
CA ASN A 78 0.90 7.39 5.16
C ASN A 78 0.74 5.90 5.51
N LEU A 79 1.39 5.03 4.76
CA LEU A 79 1.39 3.60 4.98
C LEU A 79 2.44 3.26 6.04
N THR A 80 1.98 2.77 7.19
CA THR A 80 2.85 2.57 8.37
C THR A 80 3.30 1.13 8.53
N SER A 81 2.53 0.17 8.00
CA SER A 81 2.92 -1.23 8.04
C SER A 81 2.28 -2.05 6.94
N LEU A 82 2.95 -3.14 6.58
CA LEU A 82 2.41 -4.25 5.80
C LEU A 82 2.48 -5.52 6.64
N ARG A 83 1.45 -6.36 6.55
CA ARG A 83 1.44 -7.70 7.12
C ARG A 83 1.53 -8.70 5.97
N LEU A 84 2.58 -9.48 5.94
CA LEU A 84 2.88 -10.44 4.88
C LEU A 84 2.74 -11.85 5.43
N ALA A 85 1.90 -12.68 4.82
CA ALA A 85 1.70 -14.08 5.18
C ALA A 85 2.50 -14.99 4.26
N GLU A 86 2.90 -16.15 4.80
CA GLU A 86 3.81 -17.10 4.15
C GLU A 86 5.16 -16.46 3.81
N TRP A 87 5.53 -15.41 4.55
CA TRP A 87 6.76 -14.65 4.37
C TRP A 87 7.95 -15.42 4.94
N ASP A 88 8.98 -15.70 4.14
CA ASP A 88 10.12 -16.53 4.53
C ASP A 88 11.47 -16.14 3.88
N ILE A 89 12.53 -16.92 4.16
CA ILE A 89 13.92 -16.62 3.72
C ILE A 89 14.05 -16.38 2.20
N PRO A 90 13.48 -17.18 1.29
CA PRO A 90 13.57 -16.92 -0.14
C PRO A 90 12.76 -15.71 -0.61
N ASP A 91 11.74 -15.28 0.14
CA ASP A 91 10.85 -14.20 -0.27
C ASP A 91 11.54 -12.84 -0.30
N ARG A 92 11.36 -12.13 -1.42
CA ARG A 92 11.78 -10.75 -1.56
C ARG A 92 10.67 -9.96 -2.20
N ALA A 93 10.43 -8.77 -1.67
CA ALA A 93 9.45 -7.86 -2.24
C ALA A 93 10.03 -6.46 -2.38
N THR A 94 9.57 -5.73 -3.38
CA THR A 94 9.79 -4.29 -3.47
C THR A 94 8.45 -3.61 -3.35
N LEU A 95 8.32 -2.77 -2.33
CA LEU A 95 7.24 -1.81 -2.21
C LEU A 95 7.69 -0.51 -2.88
N SER A 96 6.94 -0.03 -3.87
CA SER A 96 7.23 1.24 -4.56
C SER A 96 6.00 2.16 -4.58
N TRP A 97 6.25 3.46 -4.55
CA TRP A 97 5.27 4.53 -4.61
C TRP A 97 5.88 5.74 -5.33
N ALA A 98 5.09 6.78 -5.56
CA ALA A 98 5.58 7.98 -6.27
C ALA A 98 6.78 8.65 -5.59
N GLY A 99 6.91 8.51 -4.27
CA GLY A 99 7.98 9.12 -3.47
C GLY A 99 9.23 8.25 -3.28
N GLY A 100 9.23 6.99 -3.73
CA GLY A 100 10.39 6.11 -3.56
C GLY A 100 10.05 4.62 -3.58
N SER A 101 11.01 3.81 -3.15
CA SER A 101 10.82 2.38 -2.97
C SER A 101 11.59 1.86 -1.76
N VAL A 102 11.12 0.74 -1.20
CA VAL A 102 11.80 -0.03 -0.16
C VAL A 102 11.81 -1.50 -0.55
N ASN A 103 12.92 -2.17 -0.27
CA ASN A 103 13.05 -3.61 -0.42
C ASN A 103 12.75 -4.28 0.92
N LEU A 104 11.88 -5.27 0.88
CA LEU A 104 11.48 -6.11 2.00
C LEU A 104 12.14 -7.48 1.84
N VAL A 105 12.65 -8.01 2.93
CA VAL A 105 13.43 -9.25 2.97
C VAL A 105 12.85 -10.15 4.05
N GLY A 106 12.44 -11.37 3.69
CA GLY A 106 11.91 -12.32 4.67
C GLY A 106 12.95 -12.83 5.66
N ASP A 107 12.46 -13.25 6.81
CA ASP A 107 13.20 -13.18 8.07
C ASP A 107 13.86 -14.49 8.52
N GLY A 108 13.44 -15.65 8.00
CA GLY A 108 13.89 -16.92 8.56
C GLY A 108 12.87 -18.04 8.57
N ILE A 109 11.60 -17.69 8.82
CA ILE A 109 10.58 -18.65 9.22
C ILE A 109 9.32 -18.35 8.43
N VAL A 110 8.71 -19.37 7.83
CA VAL A 110 7.40 -19.21 7.16
C VAL A 110 6.37 -18.76 8.20
N SER A 111 6.00 -17.48 8.15
CA SER A 111 5.19 -16.87 9.19
C SER A 111 4.25 -15.77 8.64
N THR A 112 3.60 -15.04 9.53
CA THR A 112 2.92 -13.79 9.17
C THR A 112 3.61 -12.64 9.87
N ASP A 113 4.39 -11.88 9.11
CA ASP A 113 5.25 -10.83 9.64
C ASP A 113 4.72 -9.44 9.37
N THR A 114 5.11 -8.52 10.25
CA THR A 114 4.77 -7.10 10.12
C THR A 114 6.01 -6.31 9.72
N GLU A 115 6.01 -5.84 8.49
CA GLU A 115 7.00 -4.92 7.94
C GLU A 115 6.62 -3.49 8.33
N ASN A 116 7.41 -2.87 9.20
CA ASN A 116 7.20 -1.49 9.64
C ASN A 116 7.78 -0.52 8.61
N LEU A 117 6.99 0.47 8.22
CA LEU A 117 7.33 1.44 7.19
C LEU A 117 7.43 2.84 7.78
N SER A 118 8.36 3.63 7.23
CA SER A 118 8.60 5.00 7.66
C SER A 118 8.59 5.93 6.45
N ASN A 119 7.81 7.01 6.55
CA ASN A 119 7.69 8.05 5.52
C ASN A 119 7.20 7.54 4.15
N VAL A 120 6.31 6.54 4.14
CA VAL A 120 5.76 5.96 2.92
C VAL A 120 4.40 6.61 2.62
N VAL A 121 4.44 7.75 1.93
CA VAL A 121 3.25 8.58 1.65
C VAL A 121 2.88 8.52 0.17
N GLY A 122 1.61 8.23 -0.13
CA GLY A 122 1.11 8.14 -1.49
C GLY A 122 -0.36 7.75 -1.58
N THR A 123 -0.88 7.73 -2.81
CA THR A 123 -2.23 7.22 -3.13
C THR A 123 -2.16 5.85 -3.79
N VAL A 124 -1.06 5.54 -4.47
CA VAL A 124 -0.84 4.30 -5.20
C VAL A 124 0.48 3.68 -4.73
N PHE A 125 0.41 2.41 -4.33
CA PHE A 125 1.55 1.62 -3.91
C PHE A 125 1.58 0.32 -4.71
N LYS A 126 2.77 -0.11 -5.08
CA LYS A 126 3.00 -1.36 -5.80
C LYS A 126 3.85 -2.27 -4.93
N LEU A 127 3.30 -3.42 -4.56
CA LEU A 127 4.00 -4.48 -3.84
C LEU A 127 4.32 -5.61 -4.84
N GLN A 128 5.60 -5.78 -5.16
CA GLN A 128 6.08 -6.71 -6.19
C GLN A 128 6.96 -7.79 -5.59
N GLY A 129 6.73 -9.07 -5.93
CA GLY A 129 7.68 -10.15 -5.65
C GLY A 129 8.87 -10.11 -6.61
N THR A 130 10.09 -10.30 -6.10
CA THR A 130 11.33 -10.05 -6.87
C THR A 130 12.28 -11.23 -6.98
N THR A 131 11.99 -12.36 -6.33
CA THR A 131 12.77 -13.61 -6.50
C THR A 131 11.92 -14.72 -7.10
N GLY A 132 12.57 -15.64 -7.83
CA GLY A 132 11.94 -16.82 -8.44
C GLY A 132 11.30 -17.80 -7.46
N LEU A 133 11.60 -17.66 -6.16
CA LEU A 133 11.05 -18.49 -5.09
C LEU A 133 10.06 -17.70 -4.22
N SER A 134 9.78 -16.43 -4.55
CA SER A 134 8.82 -15.63 -3.79
C SER A 134 7.41 -16.21 -3.95
N THR A 135 6.73 -16.54 -2.86
CA THR A 135 5.32 -16.99 -2.87
C THR A 135 4.61 -16.55 -1.59
N PHE A 136 4.55 -15.24 -1.35
CA PHE A 136 3.94 -14.66 -0.16
C PHE A 136 2.56 -14.06 -0.46
N ARG A 137 1.84 -13.64 0.58
CA ARG A 137 0.53 -12.97 0.46
C ARG A 137 0.49 -11.70 1.27
N LEU A 138 -0.30 -10.72 0.84
CA LEU A 138 -0.59 -9.53 1.62
C LEU A 138 -1.77 -9.82 2.57
N ASN A 139 -1.47 -10.05 3.86
CA ASN A 139 -2.45 -10.37 4.89
C ASN A 139 -3.19 -9.11 5.40
N GLY A 140 -2.51 -7.98 5.41
CA GLY A 140 -3.09 -6.74 5.91
C GLY A 140 -2.13 -5.57 5.80
N LEU A 141 -2.63 -4.38 6.14
CA LEU A 141 -1.83 -3.17 6.19
C LEU A 141 -2.46 -2.14 7.12
N THR A 142 -1.65 -1.20 7.58
CA THR A 142 -2.11 -0.04 8.36
C THR A 142 -1.77 1.24 7.62
N ALA A 143 -2.78 2.09 7.42
CA ALA A 143 -2.65 3.35 6.72
C ALA A 143 -3.29 4.47 7.53
N VAL A 144 -2.63 5.62 7.61
CA VAL A 144 -3.19 6.83 8.22
C VAL A 144 -3.47 7.82 7.09
N ALA A 145 -4.64 8.46 7.11
CA ALA A 145 -4.92 9.55 6.17
C ALA A 145 -3.77 10.56 6.21
N ALA A 146 -3.11 10.78 5.07
CA ALA A 146 -2.11 11.82 4.95
C ALA A 146 -2.89 13.13 4.98
N VAL A 147 -2.93 13.76 6.14
CA VAL A 147 -3.52 15.09 6.28
C VAL A 147 -2.62 16.01 5.45
N PRO A 148 -3.08 16.48 4.27
CA PRO A 148 -2.34 17.54 3.63
C PRO A 148 -2.41 18.71 4.61
N GLU A 149 -1.42 19.58 4.65
CA GLU A 149 -1.56 20.84 5.36
C GLU A 149 -2.00 21.95 4.39
N PRO A 150 -3.23 21.98 3.80
CA PRO A 150 -3.67 23.12 3.00
C PRO A 150 -3.62 24.40 3.83
N SER A 151 -3.86 24.30 5.14
CA SER A 151 -3.79 25.44 6.05
C SER A 151 -2.37 26.01 6.13
N THR A 152 -1.31 25.23 6.07
CA THR A 152 0.06 25.76 6.21
C THR A 152 0.45 26.56 4.98
N TYR A 153 0.15 26.08 3.78
CA TYR A 153 0.39 26.86 2.56
C TYR A 153 -0.56 28.05 2.42
N ALA A 154 -1.83 27.90 2.79
CA ALA A 154 -2.79 29.01 2.79
C ALA A 154 -2.44 30.06 3.85
N LEU A 155 -1.98 29.67 5.06
CA LEU A 155 -1.54 30.58 6.12
C LEU A 155 -0.17 31.19 5.80
N MET A 156 0.75 30.46 5.18
CA MET A 156 2.00 31.05 4.65
C MET A 156 1.69 32.05 3.54
N GLY A 157 0.81 31.71 2.61
CA GLY A 157 0.36 32.60 1.54
C GLY A 157 -0.33 33.86 2.08
N LEU A 158 -1.31 33.69 2.98
CA LEU A 158 -1.99 34.80 3.64
C LEU A 158 -1.05 35.63 4.52
N GLY A 159 -0.12 34.98 5.22
CA GLY A 159 0.90 35.64 6.03
C GLY A 159 1.80 36.54 5.17
N LEU A 160 2.26 36.05 4.01
CA LEU A 160 3.05 36.82 3.07
C LEU A 160 2.28 37.99 2.45
N VAL A 161 1.01 37.77 2.07
CA VAL A 161 0.12 38.83 1.58
C VAL A 161 -0.11 39.90 2.65
N GLY A 162 -0.31 39.49 3.91
CA GLY A 162 -0.44 40.38 5.06
C GLY A 162 0.79 41.26 5.27
N ILE A 163 2.00 40.68 5.23
CA ILE A 163 3.27 41.40 5.35
C ILE A 163 3.45 42.41 4.20
N ALA A 164 3.15 42.01 2.96
CA ALA A 164 3.24 42.88 1.80
C ALA A 164 2.26 44.08 1.90
N ALA A 165 1.04 43.86 2.39
CA ALA A 165 0.06 44.92 2.59
C ALA A 165 0.49 45.95 3.66
N VAL A 166 1.07 45.49 4.78
CA VAL A 166 1.60 46.38 5.82
C VAL A 166 2.79 47.19 5.31
N ARG A 167 3.71 46.57 4.56
CA ARG A 167 4.86 47.27 3.96
C ARG A 167 4.41 48.37 3.00
N ARG A 168 3.37 48.12 2.19
CA ARG A 168 2.81 49.12 1.26
C ARG A 168 2.18 50.32 1.97
N ARG A 169 1.63 50.13 3.18
CA ARG A 169 1.09 51.23 4.01
C ARG A 169 2.18 52.08 4.68
N ARG A 170 3.35 51.52 4.96
CA ARG A 170 4.49 52.27 5.55
C ARG A 170 5.35 53.00 4.52
N ALA A 171 5.30 52.58 3.26
CA ALA A 171 6.04 53.21 2.16
C ALA A 171 5.26 54.33 1.45
N ARG A 172 4.01 54.57 1.87
CA ARG A 172 3.20 55.75 1.52
C ARG A 172 3.16 56.67 2.72
#